data_AF-A0A554W3K3-F1
#
_entry.id   AF-A0A554W3K3-F1
#
_cell.length_a   1.000
_cell.length_b   1.000
_cell.length_c   1.000
_cell.angle_alpha   90.00
_cell.angle_beta   90.00
_cell.angle_gamma   90.00
#
_symmetry.space_group_name_H-M   'P 1'
#
loop_
_entity.id
_entity.type
_entity.pdbx_description
1 polymer ?
#
loop_
_entity_poly.entity_id
_entity_poly.type
_entity_poly.pdbx_seq_one_letter_code
_entity_poly.pdbx_strand_id
1 'polypeptide(L)' 'MKTTRKREFLRQMDQVVPWKELEALMAPHMPSPGPKGGHPPYPVSVLLRIHFLQLLLALSDPAAEEAFDDVPAFA' A
#
# COMPACT_ATOMS: atom_id res chain seq x y z
N MET A 1 -9.87 -22.02 -2.97
CA MET A 1 -9.00 -21.39 -1.95
C MET A 1 -9.73 -20.20 -1.35
N LYS A 2 -9.92 -20.14 -0.02
CA LYS A 2 -10.58 -18.99 0.63
C LYS A 2 -9.72 -17.73 0.42
N THR A 3 -10.31 -16.67 -0.13
CA THR A 3 -9.68 -15.35 -0.17
C THR A 3 -9.59 -14.83 1.26
N THR A 4 -8.40 -14.40 1.68
CA THR A 4 -8.20 -13.79 3.00
C THR A 4 -8.56 -12.30 2.92
N ARG A 5 -9.03 -11.70 4.04
CA ARG A 5 -9.36 -10.26 4.14
C ARG A 5 -8.22 -9.37 3.62
N LYS A 6 -6.96 -9.77 3.85
CA LYS A 6 -5.76 -9.11 3.31
C LYS A 6 -5.68 -9.10 1.77
N ARG A 7 -6.07 -10.19 1.10
CA ARG A 7 -6.07 -10.26 -0.37
C ARG A 7 -7.16 -9.38 -0.98
N GLU A 8 -8.32 -9.30 -0.32
CA GLU A 8 -9.39 -8.39 -0.73
C GLU A 8 -8.94 -6.93 -0.64
N PHE A 9 -8.36 -6.55 0.50
CA PHE A 9 -7.88 -5.20 0.73
C PHE A 9 -6.84 -4.76 -0.32
N LEU A 10 -5.87 -5.63 -0.63
CA LEU A 10 -4.89 -5.35 -1.69
C LEU A 10 -5.55 -5.14 -3.06
N ARG A 11 -6.56 -5.96 -3.38
CA ARG A 11 -7.31 -5.85 -4.64
C ARG A 11 -8.11 -4.55 -4.71
N GLN A 12 -8.69 -4.10 -3.60
CA GLN A 12 -9.39 -2.81 -3.51
C GLN A 12 -8.40 -1.65 -3.66
N MET A 13 -7.24 -1.73 -3.00
CA MET A 13 -6.16 -0.75 -3.16
C MET A 13 -5.73 -0.62 -4.63
N ASP A 14 -5.60 -1.74 -5.35
CA ASP A 14 -5.26 -1.75 -6.78
C ASP A 14 -6.28 -1.02 -7.66
N GLN A 15 -7.52 -0.82 -7.19
CA GLN A 15 -8.56 -0.08 -7.92
C GLN A 15 -8.58 1.41 -7.57
N VAL A 16 -8.25 1.78 -6.33
CA VAL A 16 -8.40 3.16 -5.84
C VAL A 16 -7.10 3.96 -5.87
N VAL A 17 -5.95 3.29 -5.81
CA VAL A 17 -4.64 3.95 -5.79
C VAL A 17 -4.12 4.13 -7.22
N PRO A 18 -3.78 5.35 -7.66
CA PRO A 18 -3.22 5.61 -8.98
C PRO A 18 -1.73 5.20 -9.03
N TRP A 19 -1.46 3.90 -9.03
CA TRP A 19 -0.11 3.35 -8.90
C TRP A 19 0.84 3.83 -9.99
N LYS A 20 0.38 3.89 -11.25
CA LYS A 20 1.24 4.25 -12.38
C LYS A 20 1.69 5.71 -12.31
N GLU A 21 0.78 6.60 -11.94
CA GLU A 21 1.06 8.02 -11.76
C GLU A 21 2.04 8.23 -10.61
N LEU A 22 1.83 7.54 -9.48
CA LEU A 22 2.73 7.60 -8.33
C LEU A 22 4.12 7.03 -8.66
N GLU A 23 4.19 5.90 -9.36
CA GLU A 23 5.45 5.32 -9.81
C GLU A 23 6.21 6.28 -10.75
N ALA A 24 5.50 6.94 -11.67
CA ALA A 24 6.09 7.94 -12.57
C ALA A 24 6.61 9.18 -11.84
N LEU A 25 5.91 9.63 -10.79
CA LEU A 25 6.37 10.74 -9.95
C LEU A 25 7.61 10.37 -9.12
N MET A 26 7.72 9.13 -8.66
CA MET A 26 8.87 8.71 -7.84
C MET A 26 10.08 8.27 -8.66
N ALA A 27 9.90 7.77 -9.88
CA ALA A 27 10.98 7.23 -10.71
C ALA A 27 12.21 8.17 -10.85
N PRO A 28 12.06 9.50 -11.03
CA PRO A 28 13.21 10.42 -11.13
C PRO A 28 14.03 10.54 -9.85
N HIS A 29 13.45 10.20 -8.69
CA HIS A 29 14.07 10.34 -7.38
C HIS A 29 14.74 9.05 -6.89
N MET A 30 14.57 7.95 -7.61
CA MET A 30 15.17 6.68 -7.22
C MET A 30 16.67 6.64 -7.56
N PRO A 31 17.49 6.05 -6.69
CA PRO A 31 18.89 5.84 -6.99
C PRO A 31 19.03 4.93 -8.21
N SER A 32 19.88 5.33 -9.16
CA SER A 32 20.31 4.45 -10.25
C SER A 32 21.47 3.58 -9.77
N PRO A 33 21.64 2.34 -10.29
CA PRO A 33 22.82 1.55 -10.01
C PRO A 33 24.10 2.34 -10.28
N GLY A 34 24.98 2.45 -9.27
CA GLY A 34 26.23 3.18 -9.42
C GLY A 34 27.20 2.50 -10.39
N PRO A 35 28.18 3.24 -10.95
CA PRO A 35 29.12 2.75 -11.98
C PRO A 35 30.03 1.60 -11.52
N LYS A 36 30.13 1.36 -10.20
CA LYS A 36 30.94 0.28 -9.61
C LYS A 36 30.17 -1.04 -9.42
N GLY A 37 28.88 -1.09 -9.76
CA GLY A 37 28.04 -2.25 -9.48
C GLY A 37 27.75 -2.37 -7.98
N GLY A 38 26.49 -2.25 -7.61
CA GLY A 38 25.99 -2.47 -6.26
C GLY A 38 24.71 -3.29 -6.33
N HIS A 39 24.12 -3.59 -5.17
CA HIS A 39 22.79 -4.20 -5.14
C HIS A 39 21.83 -3.35 -5.98
N PRO A 40 21.10 -3.94 -6.94
CA PRO A 40 20.15 -3.19 -7.73
C PRO A 40 19.13 -2.54 -6.78
N PRO A 41 18.79 -1.26 -7.00
CA PRO A 41 17.73 -0.61 -6.26
C PRO A 41 16.47 -1.46 -6.31
N TYR A 42 15.75 -1.53 -5.19
CA TYR A 42 14.42 -2.15 -5.21
C TYR A 42 13.55 -1.44 -6.24
N PRO A 43 12.71 -2.17 -7.00
CA PRO A 43 11.77 -1.54 -7.92
C PRO A 43 10.89 -0.54 -7.16
N VAL A 44 10.71 0.65 -7.74
CA VAL A 44 9.82 1.72 -7.25
C VAL A 44 8.47 1.13 -6.82
N SER A 45 7.95 0.25 -7.67
CA SER A 45 6.66 -0.41 -7.56
C SER A 45 6.51 -1.29 -6.32
N VAL A 46 7.60 -1.91 -5.85
CA VAL A 46 7.59 -2.76 -4.64
C VAL A 46 7.66 -1.91 -3.39
N LEU A 47 8.56 -0.93 -3.36
CA LEU A 47 8.71 0.00 -2.24
C LEU A 47 7.42 0.79 -2.01
N LEU A 48 6.83 1.31 -3.08
CA LEU A 48 5.60 2.09 -3.02
C LEU A 48 4.46 1.28 -2.38
N ARG A 49 4.28 0.03 -2.80
CA ARG A 49 3.23 -0.85 -2.25
C ARG A 49 3.47 -1.17 -0.78
N ILE A 50 4.70 -1.44 -0.38
CA ILE A 50 5.04 -1.71 1.02
C ILE A 50 4.77 -0.48 1.89
N HIS A 51 5.19 0.70 1.45
CA HIS A 51 4.98 1.93 2.21
C HIS A 51 3.51 2.31 2.31
N PHE A 52 2.74 2.18 1.22
CA PHE A 52 1.30 2.40 1.27
C PHE A 52 0.60 1.43 2.24
N LEU A 53 1.01 0.15 2.25
CA LEU A 53 0.48 -0.81 3.21
C LEU A 53 0.84 -0.45 4.64
N GLN A 54 2.08 -0.03 4.90
CA GLN A 54 2.50 0.42 6.23
C GLN A 54 1.72 1.66 6.68
N LEU A 55 1.53 2.64 5.79
CA LEU A 55 0.76 3.86 6.06
C LEU A 55 -0.70 3.53 6.37
N LEU A 56 -1.34 2.71 5.54
CA LEU A 56 -2.74 2.33 5.74
C LEU A 56 -2.94 1.49 6.99
N LEU A 57 -2.02 0.57 7.30
CA LEU A 57 -2.09 -0.20 8.55
C LEU A 57 -1.82 0.68 9.78
N ALA A 58 -0.95 1.67 9.67
CA ALA A 58 -0.71 2.62 10.76
C ALA A 58 -1.90 3.58 10.98
N LEU A 59 -2.64 3.89 9.91
CA LEU A 59 -3.85 4.73 9.95
C LEU A 59 -5.12 3.92 10.27
N SER A 60 -5.09 2.61 10.10
CA SER A 60 -6.15 1.68 10.50
C SER A 60 -6.16 1.59 12.02
N ASP A 61 -6.79 2.56 12.68
CA ASP A 61 -7.01 2.53 14.12
C ASP A 61 -7.92 1.34 14.48
N PRO A 62 -7.42 0.32 15.21
CA PRO A 62 -8.24 -0.82 15.59
C PRO A 62 -9.44 -0.43 16.44
N ALA A 63 -9.33 0.63 17.24
CA ALA A 63 -10.42 1.13 18.09
C ALA A 63 -11.49 1.86 17.26
N ALA A 64 -11.13 2.44 16.11
CA ALA A 64 -12.11 3.00 15.19
C ALA A 64 -12.88 1.90 14.43
N GLU A 65 -12.23 0.80 14.04
CA GLU A 65 -12.93 -0.37 13.47
C GLU A 65 -13.95 -0.95 14.47
N GLU A 66 -13.58 -1.08 15.75
CA GLU A 66 -14.47 -1.61 16.80
C GLU A 66 -15.65 -0.67 17.10
N ALA A 67 -15.45 0.65 17.01
CA ALA A 67 -16.52 1.64 17.13
C ALA A 67 -17.52 1.62 15.97
N PHE A 68 -17.18 1.07 14.80
CA PHE A 68 -18.13 0.89 13.69
C PHE A 68 -19.04 -0.33 13.89
N ASP A 69 -18.56 -1.39 14.55
CA ASP A 69 -19.37 -2.57 14.87
C ASP A 69 -20.39 -2.29 16.01
N ASP A 70 -20.11 -1.29 16.86
CA ASP A 70 -20.98 -0.86 17.96
C ASP A 70 -22.06 0.18 17.56
N VAL A 71 -22.06 0.68 16.32
CA VAL A 71 -23.16 1.52 15.84
C VAL A 71 -24.36 0.62 15.55
N PRO A 72 -25.49 0.72 16.28
CA PRO A 72 -26.68 -0.01 15.90
C PRO A 72 -27.03 0.45 14.50
N ALA A 73 -27.09 -0.49 13.55
CA ALA A 73 -27.68 -0.22 12.25
C ALA A 73 -29.03 0.47 12.50
N PHE A 74 -29.13 1.75 12.17
CA PHE A 74 -30.36 2.50 12.36
C PHE A 74 -31.49 1.73 11.68
N ALA A 75 -32.50 1.38 12.49
CA ALA A 75 -33.66 0.58 12.14
C ALA A 75 -34.51 1.21 11.03
#